data_AF-A0A498CSM4-F1
#
_entry.id   AF-A0A498CSM4-F1
#
_cell.length_a   1.000
_cell.length_b   1.000
_cell.length_c   1.000
_cell.angle_alpha   90.00
_cell.angle_beta   90.00
_cell.angle_gamma   90.00
#
_symmetry.space_group_name_H-M   'P 1'
#
loop_
_entity.id
_entity.type
_entity.pdbx_description
1 polymer ?
#
loop_
_entity_poly.entity_id
_entity_poly.type
_entity_poly.pdbx_seq_one_letter_code
_entity_poly.pdbx_strand_id
1 'polypeptide(L)'
;MEKAVANAKPMGAKAGDKLGLGIETNMSKSTDAGDEDGLAQAYSMYTAATFGPDGRITSCILDGSQSNVNFDKTGKITTDLTVAPQTKNELKEAYGMKKASGIGLEWYQQAENYAQYALGKTPAELSGLAVNDHGSPTDAELAASVTIGIGDFNTILQKAAENAG
;
A
#
# COMPACT_ATOMS: atom_id res chain seq x y z
N MET A 1 16.30 -8.75 -0.60
CA MET A 1 15.78 -10.14 -0.47
C MET A 1 15.72 -10.61 0.97
N GLU A 2 16.76 -10.45 1.80
CA GLU A 2 16.77 -10.94 3.20
C GLU A 2 15.58 -10.46 4.06
N LYS A 3 15.26 -9.16 4.04
CA LYS A 3 14.09 -8.62 4.77
C LYS A 3 12.77 -9.24 4.29
N ALA A 4 12.62 -9.49 2.99
CA ALA A 4 11.41 -10.09 2.43
C ALA A 4 11.25 -11.55 2.87
N VAL A 5 12.35 -12.30 2.97
CA VAL A 5 12.35 -13.68 3.48
C VAL A 5 12.03 -13.71 4.97
N ALA A 6 12.61 -12.81 5.77
CA ALA A 6 12.40 -12.75 7.21
C ALA A 6 10.95 -12.37 7.61
N ASN A 7 10.26 -11.62 6.75
CA ASN A 7 8.90 -11.14 7.01
C ASN A 7 7.81 -11.94 6.27
N ALA A 8 8.18 -13.01 5.56
CA ALA A 8 7.24 -13.82 4.80
C ALA A 8 6.23 -14.49 5.76
N LYS A 9 4.94 -14.26 5.54
CA LYS A 9 3.86 -14.94 6.26
C LYS A 9 3.24 -16.02 5.38
N PRO A 10 2.98 -17.23 5.91
CA PRO A 10 2.25 -18.25 5.17
C PRO A 10 0.79 -17.81 5.04
N MET A 11 0.37 -17.44 3.83
CA MET A 11 -1.02 -17.02 3.55
C MET A 11 -1.75 -17.95 2.57
N GLY A 12 -1.19 -19.13 2.29
CA GLY A 12 -1.84 -20.13 1.44
C GLY A 12 -1.20 -20.35 0.08
N ALA A 13 -0.08 -19.68 -0.22
CA ALA A 13 0.74 -19.95 -1.40
C ALA A 13 1.17 -21.44 -1.45
N LYS A 14 1.11 -22.03 -2.64
CA LYS A 14 1.41 -23.46 -2.89
C LYS A 14 2.44 -23.62 -4.00
N ALA A 15 3.03 -24.81 -4.07
CA ALA A 15 3.87 -25.17 -5.21
C ALA A 15 3.06 -25.06 -6.51
N GLY A 16 3.62 -24.34 -7.48
CA GLY A 16 2.97 -24.06 -8.77
C GLY A 16 2.24 -22.73 -8.85
N ASP A 17 2.07 -22.00 -7.73
CA ASP A 17 1.60 -20.62 -7.78
C ASP A 17 2.67 -19.72 -8.40
N LYS A 18 2.22 -18.71 -9.15
CA LYS A 18 3.09 -17.72 -9.80
C LYS A 18 3.31 -16.53 -8.90
N LEU A 19 4.55 -16.08 -8.76
CA LEU A 19 4.88 -14.89 -7.97
C LEU A 19 4.89 -13.65 -8.86
N GLY A 20 4.16 -12.62 -8.43
CA GLY A 20 4.09 -11.33 -9.10
C GLY A 20 4.42 -10.17 -8.17
N LEU A 21 5.04 -9.13 -8.72
CA LEU A 21 5.35 -7.88 -8.03
C LEU A 21 4.61 -6.71 -8.69
N GLY A 22 4.04 -5.84 -7.86
CA GLY A 22 3.35 -4.65 -8.30
C GLY A 22 3.85 -3.42 -7.57
N ILE A 23 4.04 -2.33 -8.32
CA ILE A 23 4.41 -1.03 -7.79
C ILE A 23 3.65 0.08 -8.53
N GLU A 24 3.12 1.03 -7.76
CA GLU A 24 2.53 2.27 -8.26
C GLU A 24 3.18 3.43 -7.51
N THR A 25 3.66 4.43 -8.24
CA THR A 25 4.32 5.60 -7.65
C THR A 25 3.72 6.87 -8.24
N ASN A 26 3.29 7.78 -7.38
CA ASN A 26 2.83 9.10 -7.78
C ASN A 26 3.47 10.20 -6.93
N MET A 27 3.24 11.44 -7.34
CA MET A 27 3.71 12.65 -6.67
C MET A 27 2.58 13.66 -6.45
N SER A 28 1.34 13.17 -6.34
CA SER A 28 0.12 14.00 -6.32
C SER A 28 0.02 14.93 -5.11
N LYS A 29 0.80 14.68 -4.05
CA LYS A 29 0.88 15.53 -2.85
C LYS A 29 2.11 16.42 -2.81
N SER A 30 2.91 16.47 -3.88
CA SER A 30 3.95 17.49 -3.99
C SER A 30 3.31 18.88 -4.08
N THR A 31 3.99 19.88 -3.53
CA THR A 31 3.54 21.27 -3.53
C THR A 31 4.75 22.17 -3.72
N ASP A 32 4.66 23.10 -4.66
CA ASP A 32 5.72 24.07 -4.92
C ASP A 32 5.90 25.01 -3.71
N ALA A 33 7.13 25.46 -3.49
CA ALA A 33 7.37 26.53 -2.52
C ALA A 33 6.88 27.87 -3.07
N GLY A 34 6.36 28.70 -2.17
CA GLY A 34 5.90 30.06 -2.47
C GLY A 34 6.10 30.94 -1.24
N ASP A 35 5.01 31.50 -0.72
CA ASP A 35 5.04 32.16 0.59
C ASP A 35 5.23 31.16 1.74
N GLU A 36 4.84 29.91 1.52
CA GLU A 36 5.03 28.77 2.41
C GLU A 36 6.14 27.84 1.88
N ASP A 37 6.62 26.96 2.76
CA ASP A 37 7.57 25.90 2.43
C ASP A 37 6.96 24.90 1.43
N GLY A 38 7.83 24.29 0.61
CA GLY A 38 7.45 23.32 -0.40
C GLY A 38 7.70 21.87 0.02
N LEU A 39 7.10 20.95 -0.74
CA LEU A 39 7.19 19.50 -0.53
C LEU A 39 7.34 18.79 -1.87
N ALA A 40 8.39 17.97 -1.98
CA ALA A 40 8.47 16.93 -3.01
C ALA A 40 8.15 15.58 -2.35
N GLN A 41 7.11 14.89 -2.84
CA GLN A 41 6.73 13.58 -2.34
C GLN A 41 6.83 12.53 -3.44
N ALA A 42 7.50 11.41 -3.12
CA ALA A 42 7.31 10.15 -3.81
C ALA A 42 6.42 9.25 -2.94
N TYR A 43 5.18 9.06 -3.39
CA TYR A 43 4.22 8.17 -2.77
C TYR A 43 4.17 6.87 -3.55
N SER A 44 4.62 5.80 -2.93
CA SER A 44 4.68 4.49 -3.58
C SER A 44 3.85 3.47 -2.81
N MET A 45 3.15 2.63 -3.56
CA MET A 45 2.46 1.45 -3.08
C MET A 45 3.09 0.22 -3.71
N TYR A 46 3.22 -0.84 -2.93
CA TYR A 46 3.94 -2.05 -3.29
C TYR A 46 3.12 -3.28 -2.93
N THR A 47 3.21 -4.30 -3.77
CA THR A 47 2.72 -5.64 -3.43
C THR A 47 3.65 -6.72 -3.93
N ALA A 48 3.73 -7.79 -3.15
CA ALA A 48 4.17 -9.09 -3.62
C ALA A 48 3.00 -10.05 -3.43
N ALA A 49 2.57 -10.70 -4.51
CA ALA A 49 1.40 -11.57 -4.49
C ALA A 49 1.69 -12.87 -5.25
N THR A 50 1.12 -13.97 -4.78
CA THR A 50 1.12 -15.24 -5.50
C THR A 50 -0.25 -15.53 -6.08
N PHE A 51 -0.27 -16.15 -7.24
CA PHE A 51 -1.48 -16.41 -8.01
C PHE A 51 -1.58 -17.90 -8.34
N GLY A 52 -2.75 -18.47 -8.07
CA GLY A 52 -3.10 -19.82 -8.50
C GLY A 52 -3.26 -19.92 -10.02
N PRO A 53 -3.45 -21.15 -10.55
CA PRO A 53 -3.58 -21.39 -11.99
C PRO A 53 -4.80 -20.70 -12.64
N ASP A 54 -5.80 -20.33 -11.83
CA ASP A 54 -6.99 -19.60 -12.25
C ASP A 54 -6.86 -18.07 -12.09
N GLY A 55 -5.66 -17.58 -11.75
CA GLY A 55 -5.38 -16.15 -11.56
C GLY A 55 -5.91 -15.58 -10.24
N ARG A 56 -6.38 -16.42 -9.31
CA ARG A 56 -6.80 -15.99 -7.97
C ARG A 56 -5.59 -15.80 -7.07
N ILE A 57 -5.65 -14.78 -6.22
CA ILE A 57 -4.60 -14.49 -5.24
C ILE A 57 -4.59 -15.59 -4.17
N THR A 58 -3.44 -16.23 -3.97
CA THR A 58 -3.22 -17.26 -2.95
C THR A 58 -2.41 -16.74 -1.76
N SER A 59 -1.70 -15.62 -1.93
CA SER A 59 -1.01 -14.87 -0.88
C SER A 59 -0.76 -13.46 -1.39
N CYS A 60 -0.78 -12.45 -0.53
CA CYS A 60 -0.26 -11.14 -0.87
C CYS A 60 0.17 -10.35 0.36
N ILE A 61 1.14 -9.46 0.19
CA ILE A 61 1.49 -8.44 1.18
C ILE A 61 1.39 -7.08 0.52
N LEU A 62 0.75 -6.15 1.21
CA LEU A 62 0.55 -4.77 0.75
C LEU A 62 1.35 -3.83 1.65
N ASP A 63 2.06 -2.90 1.04
CA ASP A 63 2.85 -1.90 1.75
C ASP A 63 2.88 -0.59 0.96
N GLY A 64 3.35 0.48 1.59
CA GLY A 64 3.60 1.73 0.90
C GLY A 64 4.59 2.60 1.66
N SER A 65 5.13 3.60 0.99
CA SER A 65 6.03 4.58 1.60
C SER A 65 5.67 5.99 1.14
N GLN A 66 5.87 6.95 2.04
CA GLN A 66 5.74 8.38 1.75
C GLN A 66 7.10 9.03 1.93
N SER A 67 7.89 9.05 0.87
CA SER A 67 9.20 9.68 0.91
C SER A 67 9.04 11.17 0.66
N ASN A 68 9.03 11.95 1.73
CA ASN A 68 8.87 13.40 1.70
C ASN A 68 10.23 14.08 1.76
N VAL A 69 10.45 15.03 0.86
CA VAL A 69 11.57 15.98 0.89
C VAL A 69 10.98 17.38 1.00
N ASN A 70 10.98 17.91 2.21
CA ASN A 70 10.61 19.30 2.51
C ASN A 70 11.75 20.24 2.13
N PHE A 71 11.40 21.40 1.60
CA PHE A 71 12.32 22.48 1.30
C PHE A 71 11.68 23.82 1.67
N ASP A 72 12.49 24.76 2.15
CA ASP A 72 11.98 26.07 2.53
C ASP A 72 11.63 26.93 1.31
N LYS A 73 11.01 28.09 1.55
CA LYS A 73 10.68 29.08 0.51
C LYS A 73 11.83 29.53 -0.41
N THR A 74 13.09 29.29 -0.02
CA THR A 74 14.27 29.60 -0.85
C THR A 74 14.75 28.40 -1.66
N GLY A 75 14.08 27.26 -1.56
CA GLY A 75 14.44 26.00 -2.19
C GLY A 75 15.48 25.19 -1.41
N LYS A 76 15.83 25.58 -0.18
CA LYS A 76 16.80 24.84 0.64
C LYS A 76 16.10 23.64 1.28
N ILE A 77 16.63 22.44 1.07
CA ILE A 77 16.15 21.21 1.70
C ILE A 77 16.25 21.33 3.23
N THR A 78 15.13 21.05 3.91
CA THR A 78 15.01 21.05 5.38
C THR A 78 14.86 19.65 5.96
N THR A 79 14.60 18.66 5.10
CA THR A 79 14.54 17.24 5.51
C THR A 79 15.93 16.68 5.75
N ASP A 80 16.09 15.87 6.79
CA ASP A 80 17.31 15.11 7.04
C ASP A 80 17.43 13.96 6.02
N LEU A 81 18.36 14.11 5.08
CA LEU A 81 18.59 13.13 4.02
C LEU A 81 19.45 11.93 4.46
N THR A 82 19.95 11.93 5.71
CA THR A 82 20.72 10.80 6.25
C THR A 82 19.84 9.67 6.77
N VAL A 83 18.55 9.95 6.99
CA VAL A 83 17.56 8.98 7.45
C VAL A 83 16.90 8.33 6.22
N ALA A 84 17.08 7.02 6.07
CA ALA A 84 16.41 6.28 5.01
C ALA A 84 14.89 6.25 5.24
N PRO A 85 14.07 6.49 4.19
CA PRO A 85 12.62 6.41 4.31
C PRO A 85 12.20 4.98 4.66
N GLN A 86 11.32 4.86 5.65
CA GLN A 86 10.73 3.59 6.06
C GLN A 86 9.37 3.39 5.40
N THR A 87 9.02 2.13 5.12
CA THR A 87 7.66 1.82 4.67
C THR A 87 6.67 1.88 5.82
N LYS A 88 5.36 1.93 5.51
CA LYS A 88 4.30 1.94 6.52
C LYS A 88 4.26 0.64 7.32
N ASN A 89 4.62 -0.50 6.72
CA ASN A 89 4.75 -1.76 7.46
C ASN A 89 6.00 -1.82 8.34
N GLU A 90 7.08 -1.11 7.98
CA GLU A 90 8.26 -0.96 8.85
C GLU A 90 7.99 -0.01 10.02
N LEU A 91 7.30 1.11 9.76
CA LEU A 91 6.92 2.10 10.77
C LEU A 91 5.91 1.54 11.78
N LYS A 92 4.96 0.74 11.31
CA LYS A 92 3.82 0.24 12.10
C LYS A 92 3.14 1.38 12.87
N GLU A 93 3.08 1.31 14.19
CA GLU A 93 2.52 2.32 15.10
C GLU A 93 3.21 3.67 15.02
N ALA A 94 4.48 3.73 14.62
CA ALA A 94 5.19 5.00 14.42
C ALA A 94 4.59 5.81 13.25
N TYR A 95 3.83 5.18 12.34
CA TYR A 95 3.07 5.90 11.32
C TYR A 95 1.91 6.70 11.93
N GLY A 96 1.32 6.22 13.03
CA GLY A 96 0.40 6.98 13.88
C GLY A 96 -1.02 7.17 13.33
N MET A 97 -1.44 6.37 12.35
CA MET A 97 -2.77 6.49 11.73
C MET A 97 -3.90 6.07 12.67
N LYS A 98 -3.63 5.28 13.70
CA LYS A 98 -4.65 4.82 14.66
C LYS A 98 -5.47 5.95 15.27
N LYS A 99 -4.87 7.14 15.45
CA LYS A 99 -5.56 8.33 16.00
C LYS A 99 -6.56 8.95 15.02
N ALA A 100 -6.29 8.87 13.72
CA ALA A 100 -7.15 9.40 12.66
C ALA A 100 -8.12 8.36 12.10
N SER A 101 -7.86 7.08 12.38
CA SER A 101 -8.68 5.95 11.95
C SER A 101 -9.94 5.83 12.80
N GLY A 102 -11.12 6.03 12.19
CA GLY A 102 -12.41 5.87 12.88
C GLY A 102 -12.65 4.46 13.44
N ILE A 103 -11.93 3.45 12.92
CA ILE A 103 -11.96 2.06 13.39
C ILE A 103 -10.81 1.71 14.35
N GLY A 104 -9.97 2.68 14.71
CA GLY A 104 -8.89 2.49 15.69
C GLY A 104 -7.77 1.55 15.25
N LEU A 105 -7.65 1.29 13.94
CA LEU A 105 -6.59 0.46 13.35
C LEU A 105 -5.51 1.31 12.67
N GLU A 106 -4.26 0.90 12.82
CA GLU A 106 -3.14 1.44 12.05
C GLU A 106 -3.23 1.09 10.56
N TRP A 107 -2.53 1.85 9.73
CA TRP A 107 -2.54 1.64 8.28
C TRP A 107 -2.12 0.22 7.88
N TYR A 108 -1.04 -0.30 8.48
CA TYR A 108 -0.53 -1.63 8.17
C TYR A 108 -1.53 -2.75 8.55
N GLN A 109 -2.33 -2.53 9.59
CA GLN A 109 -3.37 -3.48 10.00
C GLN A 109 -4.51 -3.49 8.98
N GLN A 110 -4.89 -2.31 8.48
CA GLN A 110 -5.91 -2.21 7.42
C GLN A 110 -5.40 -2.79 6.09
N ALA A 111 -4.13 -2.58 5.75
CA ALA A 111 -3.49 -3.19 4.58
C ALA A 111 -3.46 -4.72 4.69
N GLU A 112 -3.13 -5.27 5.86
CA GLU A 112 -3.21 -6.71 6.14
C GLU A 112 -4.65 -7.23 6.03
N ASN A 113 -5.64 -6.54 6.61
CA ASN A 113 -7.05 -6.94 6.50
C ASN A 113 -7.52 -6.97 5.04
N TYR A 114 -7.12 -5.99 4.23
CA TYR A 114 -7.40 -5.99 2.80
C TYR A 114 -6.69 -7.15 2.07
N ALA A 115 -5.43 -7.45 2.43
CA ALA A 115 -4.70 -8.58 1.88
C ALA A 115 -5.39 -9.92 2.20
N GLN A 116 -5.92 -10.10 3.41
CA GLN A 116 -6.72 -11.27 3.78
C GLN A 116 -8.03 -11.34 2.98
N TYR A 117 -8.72 -10.20 2.81
CA TYR A 117 -9.93 -10.13 1.99
C TYR A 117 -9.67 -10.49 0.51
N ALA A 118 -8.49 -10.13 -0.01
CA ALA A 118 -8.07 -10.39 -1.38
C ALA A 118 -7.82 -11.88 -1.67
N LEU A 119 -7.59 -12.71 -0.66
CA LEU A 119 -7.37 -14.15 -0.84
C LEU A 119 -8.57 -14.81 -1.54
N GLY A 120 -8.24 -15.64 -2.53
CA GLY A 120 -9.22 -16.33 -3.35
C GLY A 120 -9.95 -15.42 -4.35
N LYS A 121 -9.58 -14.14 -4.49
CA LYS A 121 -10.13 -13.21 -5.50
C LYS A 121 -9.13 -12.97 -6.61
N THR A 122 -9.64 -12.59 -7.77
CA THR A 122 -8.87 -12.06 -8.90
C THR A 122 -8.70 -10.55 -8.74
N PRO A 123 -7.63 -9.95 -9.30
CA PRO A 123 -7.48 -8.50 -9.34
C PRO A 123 -8.66 -7.76 -10.00
N ALA A 124 -9.32 -8.39 -10.97
CA ALA A 124 -10.51 -7.86 -11.62
C ALA A 124 -11.72 -7.77 -10.66
N GLU A 125 -11.95 -8.82 -9.87
CA GLU A 125 -12.99 -8.80 -8.81
C GLU A 125 -12.73 -7.69 -7.78
N LEU A 126 -11.47 -7.47 -7.40
CA LEU A 126 -11.08 -6.43 -6.45
C LEU A 126 -11.21 -5.01 -7.01
N SER A 127 -10.87 -4.83 -8.28
CA SER A 127 -10.99 -3.53 -8.97
C SER A 127 -12.46 -3.10 -9.16
N GLY A 128 -13.40 -4.05 -9.11
CA GLY A 128 -14.84 -3.79 -9.18
C GLY A 128 -15.52 -3.44 -7.85
N LEU A 129 -14.78 -3.37 -6.73
CA LEU A 129 -15.35 -3.04 -5.43
C LEU A 129 -15.92 -1.60 -5.43
N ALA A 130 -17.12 -1.46 -4.87
CA ALA A 130 -17.73 -0.16 -4.67
C ALA A 130 -16.98 0.62 -3.59
N VAL A 131 -16.75 1.92 -3.85
CA VAL A 131 -16.05 2.83 -2.95
C VAL A 131 -16.85 4.13 -2.76
N ASN A 132 -16.62 4.80 -1.63
CA ASN A 132 -17.17 6.12 -1.36
C ASN A 132 -16.30 7.22 -2.00
N ASP A 133 -16.65 8.49 -1.80
CA ASP A 133 -15.91 9.65 -2.35
C ASP A 133 -14.45 9.75 -1.87
N HIS A 134 -14.11 9.12 -0.75
CA HIS A 134 -12.74 9.03 -0.23
C HIS A 134 -11.97 7.85 -0.85
N GLY A 135 -12.62 6.99 -1.65
CA GLY A 135 -12.02 5.79 -2.23
C GLY A 135 -11.98 4.59 -1.28
N SER A 136 -12.65 4.68 -0.12
CA SER A 136 -12.76 3.60 0.86
C SER A 136 -13.91 2.65 0.50
N PRO A 137 -13.81 1.34 0.81
CA PRO A 137 -14.84 0.37 0.48
C PRO A 137 -16.18 0.69 1.14
N THR A 138 -17.29 0.45 0.44
CA THR A 138 -18.65 0.64 0.97
C THR A 138 -19.31 -0.64 1.47
N ASP A 139 -18.76 -1.81 1.10
CA ASP A 139 -19.18 -3.09 1.67
C ASP A 139 -18.98 -3.09 3.19
N ALA A 140 -20.00 -3.47 3.95
CA ALA A 140 -19.99 -3.32 5.39
C ALA A 140 -18.96 -4.22 6.09
N GLU A 141 -18.73 -5.42 5.58
CA GLU A 141 -17.76 -6.36 6.15
C GLU A 141 -16.33 -5.84 5.95
N LEU A 142 -16.02 -5.38 4.74
CA LEU A 142 -14.71 -4.80 4.46
C LEU A 142 -14.51 -3.45 5.16
N ALA A 143 -15.52 -2.57 5.14
CA ALA A 143 -15.47 -1.25 5.77
C ALA A 143 -15.31 -1.30 7.30
N ALA A 144 -15.73 -2.38 7.95
CA ALA A 144 -15.51 -2.59 9.38
C ALA A 144 -14.02 -2.72 9.76
N SER A 145 -13.16 -3.04 8.79
CA SER A 145 -11.74 -3.32 9.02
C SER A 145 -10.78 -2.56 8.10
N VAL A 146 -11.30 -1.89 7.06
CA VAL A 146 -10.55 -1.11 6.08
C VAL A 146 -11.31 0.19 5.78
N THR A 147 -10.79 1.32 6.25
CA THR A 147 -11.35 2.66 5.96
C THR A 147 -10.41 3.51 5.11
N ILE A 148 -9.22 3.02 4.77
CA ILE A 148 -8.31 3.65 3.81
C ILE A 148 -8.79 3.50 2.37
N GLY A 149 -8.30 4.37 1.49
CA GLY A 149 -8.53 4.22 0.06
C GLY A 149 -7.86 2.94 -0.47
N ILE A 150 -8.61 2.14 -1.25
CA ILE A 150 -8.15 0.83 -1.75
C ILE A 150 -7.73 0.85 -3.24
N GLY A 151 -7.88 2.00 -3.91
CA GLY A 151 -7.57 2.14 -5.33
C GLY A 151 -6.14 1.74 -5.69
N ASP A 152 -5.14 2.23 -4.95
CA ASP A 152 -3.74 1.87 -5.20
C ASP A 152 -3.46 0.39 -4.91
N PHE A 153 -4.13 -0.22 -3.92
CA PHE A 153 -4.02 -1.66 -3.67
C PHE A 153 -4.52 -2.48 -4.84
N ASN A 154 -5.62 -2.06 -5.46
CA ASN A 154 -6.15 -2.72 -6.66
C ASN A 154 -5.19 -2.59 -7.83
N THR A 155 -4.66 -1.40 -8.06
CA THR A 155 -3.69 -1.13 -9.13
C THR A 155 -2.44 -1.99 -9.00
N ILE A 156 -1.83 -2.06 -7.81
CA ILE A 156 -0.61 -2.85 -7.64
C ILE A 156 -0.88 -4.36 -7.70
N LEU A 157 -2.04 -4.84 -7.24
CA LEU A 157 -2.42 -6.25 -7.39
C LEU A 157 -2.66 -6.64 -8.85
N GLN A 158 -3.25 -5.74 -9.64
CA GLN A 158 -3.39 -5.91 -11.08
C GLN A 158 -2.02 -6.02 -11.76
N LYS A 159 -1.11 -5.08 -11.49
CA LYS A 159 0.27 -5.13 -12.00
C LYS A 159 1.02 -6.39 -11.57
N ALA A 160 0.84 -6.82 -10.32
CA ALA A 160 1.45 -8.05 -9.84
C ALA A 160 0.97 -9.26 -10.63
N ALA A 161 -0.32 -9.37 -10.95
CA ALA A 161 -0.84 -10.46 -11.76
C ALA A 161 -0.29 -10.45 -13.18
N GLU A 162 -0.15 -9.26 -13.79
CA GLU A 162 0.45 -9.08 -15.13
C GLU A 162 1.93 -9.49 -15.17
N ASN A 163 2.65 -9.25 -14.08
CA ASN A 163 4.07 -9.59 -13.93
C ASN A 163 4.30 -11.00 -13.36
N ALA A 164 3.26 -11.79 -13.11
CA ALA A 164 3.41 -13.06 -12.40
C ALA A 164 4.09 -14.12 -13.28
N GLY A 165 5.26 -14.59 -12.81
CA GLY A 165 6.10 -15.62 -13.44
C GLY A 165 5.93 -16.99 -12.83
#